data_AF-A0A974D6L9-F1
#
_entry.id   AF-A0A974D6L9-F1
#
_cell.length_a   1.000
_cell.length_b   1.000
_cell.length_c   1.000
_cell.angle_alpha   90.00
_cell.angle_beta   90.00
_cell.angle_gamma   90.00
#
_symmetry.space_group_name_H-M   'P 1'
#
loop_
_entity.id
_entity.type
_entity.pdbx_description
1 polymer ?
#
loop_
_entity_poly.entity_id
_entity_poly.type
_entity_poly.pdbx_seq_one_letter_code
_entity_poly.pdbx_strand_id
1 'polypeptide(L)'
;MLDLEYLMYQGEIKSKVGLLVTWYHAANSKSEMEEALNSMYLLYFLGFLKFVQNKFPDVTLSPGWVTLYLPPIISNRTYTREMIQQMYDLLKDLPQKITYPAQAVMTRSAWSHFNWLLQQSDRLGIPALWQGKSDPLTLEDLLFIRDSSNPEKIYYDIFEPLLSEFKQAALNTNRKRLFYPEGSIQLYFQPEDFDGLLVNWYEADISSEKEFFSSNSGMVTLKISVQDSSSFPQVAFPKSPTQFPLELEDYMNIILASPNPWGVFLKTENQDALNKTLNVLSRIYDRKALNVPVWISMEVSYGNFSMEAYIQGKDFLNTINDIFPYVTIAPSWPAPVLDSGYTEILVQDMLMLCEGLWQEVSFQLNTVALGKEWLSSVKLLQASPTNTTQNKGYTGFMAMRSHEENRIYYRLQQDYRDMFLANVFTS
;
A
#
# COMPACT_ATOMS: atom_id res chain seq x y z
N MET A 1 0.71 0.10 -28.12
CA MET A 1 0.90 1.33 -27.33
C MET A 1 -0.16 1.30 -26.23
N LEU A 2 0.19 0.87 -25.02
CA LEU A 2 -0.73 0.88 -23.86
C LEU A 2 -0.50 2.20 -23.13
N ASP A 3 -0.99 3.29 -23.73
CA ASP A 3 -0.89 4.62 -23.13
C ASP A 3 -2.30 5.21 -23.02
N LEU A 4 -2.79 5.37 -21.78
CA LEU A 4 -4.13 5.90 -21.52
C LEU A 4 -4.28 7.33 -22.08
N GLU A 5 -3.20 8.11 -22.11
CA GLU A 5 -3.24 9.47 -22.67
C GLU A 5 -3.44 9.44 -24.18
N TYR A 6 -2.77 8.50 -24.86
CA TYR A 6 -2.98 8.29 -26.29
C TYR A 6 -4.41 7.84 -26.59
N LEU A 7 -4.95 6.88 -25.82
CA LEU A 7 -6.33 6.39 -26.01
C LEU A 7 -7.38 7.48 -25.72
N MET A 8 -7.12 8.35 -24.74
CA MET A 8 -7.95 9.53 -24.49
C MET A 8 -7.85 10.54 -25.63
N TYR A 9 -6.65 10.83 -26.13
CA TYR A 9 -6.44 11.72 -27.27
C TYR A 9 -7.15 11.23 -28.53
N GLN A 10 -7.19 9.92 -28.77
CA GLN A 10 -7.94 9.30 -29.87
C GLN A 10 -9.47 9.25 -29.61
N GLY A 11 -9.93 9.59 -28.40
CA GLY A 11 -11.34 9.54 -28.02
C GLY A 11 -11.89 8.13 -27.79
N GLU A 12 -11.03 7.12 -27.68
CA GLU A 12 -11.42 5.72 -27.45
C GLU A 12 -11.89 5.47 -26.01
N ILE A 13 -11.35 6.22 -25.05
CA ILE A 13 -11.75 6.19 -23.64
C ILE A 13 -12.06 7.60 -23.12
N LYS A 14 -13.01 7.70 -22.19
CA LYS A 14 -13.49 9.00 -21.66
C LYS A 14 -12.70 9.50 -20.44
N SER A 15 -11.89 8.65 -19.83
CA SER A 15 -11.06 8.95 -18.66
C SER A 15 -9.88 7.99 -18.57
N LYS A 16 -8.86 8.32 -17.77
CA LYS A 16 -7.65 7.50 -17.56
C LYS A 16 -7.93 6.26 -16.70
N VAL A 17 -8.91 5.44 -17.07
CA VAL A 17 -9.26 4.22 -16.34
C VAL A 17 -8.96 3.01 -17.22
N GLY A 18 -8.07 2.12 -16.78
CA GLY A 18 -7.65 0.96 -17.58
C GLY A 18 -8.78 -0.03 -17.89
N LEU A 19 -9.83 -0.06 -17.06
CA LEU A 19 -11.07 -0.83 -17.31
C LEU A 19 -11.84 -0.38 -18.58
N LEU A 20 -11.62 0.84 -19.06
CA LEU A 20 -12.28 1.33 -20.26
C LEU A 20 -11.59 0.88 -21.56
N VAL A 21 -10.38 0.34 -21.46
CA VAL A 21 -9.64 -0.15 -22.64
C VAL A 21 -10.30 -1.40 -23.19
N THR A 22 -10.56 -1.38 -24.49
CA THR A 22 -11.10 -2.54 -25.22
C THR A 22 -9.94 -3.39 -25.74
N TRP A 23 -9.98 -4.68 -25.45
CA TRP A 23 -9.02 -5.65 -25.98
C TRP A 23 -9.56 -6.29 -27.26
N TYR A 24 -8.70 -6.35 -28.27
CA TYR A 24 -8.98 -7.07 -29.52
C TYR A 24 -8.00 -8.25 -29.62
N HIS A 25 -8.52 -9.48 -29.68
CA HIS A 25 -7.70 -10.70 -29.80
C HIS A 25 -7.10 -10.93 -31.20
N ALA A 26 -7.14 -9.94 -32.09
CA ALA A 26 -6.75 -10.10 -33.49
C ALA A 26 -5.83 -8.97 -33.94
N ALA A 27 -4.54 -9.09 -33.63
CA ALA A 27 -3.49 -8.34 -34.31
C ALA A 27 -2.13 -9.00 -34.08
N ASN A 28 -1.87 -10.13 -34.75
CA ASN A 28 -0.54 -10.52 -35.20
C ASN A 28 -0.71 -11.56 -36.30
N SER A 29 -0.08 -11.35 -37.46
CA SER A 29 0.00 -12.41 -38.45
C SER A 29 0.87 -13.52 -37.86
N LYS A 30 0.29 -14.71 -37.72
CA LYS A 30 0.99 -15.90 -37.21
C LYS A 30 2.32 -16.13 -37.96
N SER A 31 2.35 -15.80 -39.25
CA SER A 31 3.51 -15.93 -40.14
C SER A 31 4.69 -15.02 -39.78
N GLU A 32 4.47 -13.74 -39.46
CA GLU A 32 5.58 -12.81 -39.13
C GLU A 32 6.19 -13.13 -37.76
N MET A 33 5.37 -13.61 -36.82
CA MET A 33 5.85 -14.06 -35.51
C MET A 33 6.61 -15.40 -35.62
N GLU A 34 6.12 -16.33 -36.44
CA GLU A 34 6.80 -17.60 -36.72
C GLU A 34 8.14 -17.39 -37.44
N GLU A 35 8.25 -16.42 -38.35
CA GLU A 35 9.51 -16.10 -39.03
C GLU A 35 10.54 -15.49 -38.06
N ALA A 36 10.11 -14.59 -37.17
CA ALA A 36 10.96 -14.04 -36.12
C ALA A 36 11.43 -15.11 -35.13
N LEU A 37 10.54 -16.02 -34.70
CA LEU A 37 10.85 -17.10 -33.76
C LEU A 37 11.72 -18.20 -34.40
N ASN A 38 11.48 -18.56 -35.66
CA ASN A 38 12.25 -19.58 -36.37
C ASN A 38 13.65 -19.09 -36.81
N SER A 39 13.83 -17.78 -36.97
CA SER A 39 15.16 -17.19 -37.23
C SER A 39 16.08 -17.20 -35.99
N MET A 40 15.52 -17.42 -34.80
CA MET A 40 16.20 -17.32 -33.52
C MET A 40 16.24 -18.68 -32.82
N TYR A 41 17.16 -19.55 -33.25
CA TYR A 41 17.50 -20.77 -32.51
C TYR A 41 17.84 -20.41 -31.05
N LEU A 42 16.92 -20.76 -30.13
CA LEU A 42 17.11 -20.87 -28.69
C LEU A 42 17.88 -19.71 -28.02
N LEU A 43 17.31 -18.52 -28.03
CA LEU A 43 17.73 -17.47 -27.10
C LEU A 43 16.93 -17.60 -25.80
N TYR A 44 17.65 -17.87 -24.70
CA TYR A 44 17.18 -17.67 -23.33
C TYR A 44 16.40 -16.34 -23.21
N PHE A 45 15.46 -16.24 -22.27
CA PHE A 45 14.67 -15.02 -21.99
C PHE A 45 15.50 -13.72 -22.04
N LEU A 46 16.72 -13.74 -21.52
CA LEU A 46 17.67 -12.61 -21.56
C LEU A 46 18.07 -12.19 -22.99
N GLY A 47 18.23 -13.16 -23.87
CA GLY A 47 18.50 -12.91 -25.29
C GLY A 47 17.33 -12.23 -25.99
N PHE A 48 16.09 -12.66 -25.70
CA PHE A 48 14.89 -11.98 -26.19
C PHE A 48 14.86 -10.52 -25.72
N LEU A 49 15.10 -10.27 -24.43
CA LEU A 49 15.15 -8.89 -23.89
C LEU A 49 16.19 -8.03 -24.59
N LYS A 50 17.41 -8.56 -24.79
CA LYS A 50 18.49 -7.85 -25.49
C LYS A 50 18.14 -7.56 -26.95
N PHE A 51 17.46 -8.48 -27.63
CA PHE A 51 17.00 -8.26 -29.00
C PHE A 51 15.97 -7.13 -29.05
N VAL A 52 14.95 -7.18 -28.19
CA VAL A 52 13.90 -6.15 -28.15
C VAL A 52 14.50 -4.80 -27.82
N GLN A 53 15.39 -4.69 -26.83
CA GLN A 53 16.10 -3.45 -26.52
C GLN A 53 16.81 -2.83 -27.74
N ASN A 54 17.45 -3.66 -28.57
CA ASN A 54 18.21 -3.17 -29.71
C ASN A 54 17.33 -2.79 -30.92
N LYS A 55 16.23 -3.52 -31.15
CA LYS A 55 15.40 -3.36 -32.35
C LYS A 55 14.17 -2.49 -32.11
N PHE A 56 13.66 -2.51 -30.89
CA PHE A 56 12.44 -1.84 -30.49
C PHE A 56 12.65 -1.25 -29.07
N PRO A 57 13.35 -0.10 -28.96
CA PRO A 57 13.59 0.53 -27.67
C PRO A 57 12.32 1.15 -27.04
N ASP A 58 11.31 1.49 -27.85
CA ASP A 58 10.13 2.25 -27.41
C ASP A 58 8.87 1.40 -27.18
N VAL A 59 8.97 0.06 -27.26
CA VAL A 59 7.85 -0.87 -27.04
C VAL A 59 7.60 -1.11 -25.56
N THR A 60 6.33 -1.26 -25.20
CA THR A 60 5.93 -1.82 -23.90
C THR A 60 6.13 -3.34 -23.89
N LEU A 61 6.98 -3.83 -22.99
CA LEU A 61 7.22 -5.26 -22.78
C LEU A 61 6.11 -5.86 -21.90
N SER A 62 5.57 -7.02 -22.29
CA SER A 62 4.51 -7.74 -21.56
C SER A 62 4.91 -9.16 -21.16
N PRO A 63 5.93 -9.35 -20.29
CA PRO A 63 6.37 -10.68 -19.88
C PRO A 63 5.44 -11.29 -18.82
N GLY A 64 4.91 -12.48 -19.10
CA GLY A 64 4.05 -13.23 -18.19
C GLY A 64 4.75 -14.42 -17.54
N TRP A 65 4.08 -15.01 -16.54
CA TRP A 65 4.49 -16.28 -15.93
C TRP A 65 3.80 -17.45 -16.62
N VAL A 66 4.50 -18.58 -16.71
CA VAL A 66 3.85 -19.86 -17.02
C VAL A 66 3.17 -20.36 -15.75
N THR A 67 1.84 -20.32 -15.73
CA THR A 67 1.02 -20.80 -14.63
C THR A 67 0.34 -22.11 -14.99
N LEU A 68 0.20 -23.01 -14.02
CA LEU A 68 -0.58 -24.24 -14.15
C LEU A 68 -1.81 -24.13 -13.24
N TYR A 69 -2.89 -23.62 -13.80
CA TYR A 69 -4.20 -23.51 -13.16
C TYR A 69 -5.21 -24.33 -13.96
N LEU A 70 -5.71 -25.43 -13.38
CA LEU A 70 -6.59 -26.40 -14.04
C LEU A 70 -7.77 -26.74 -13.11
N PRO A 71 -8.76 -25.86 -12.95
CA PRO A 71 -9.90 -26.13 -12.09
C PRO A 71 -10.74 -27.31 -12.65
N PRO A 72 -11.24 -28.24 -11.80
CA PRO A 72 -11.12 -28.29 -10.34
C PRO A 72 -9.88 -29.06 -9.84
N ILE A 73 -9.00 -29.53 -10.72
CA ILE A 73 -7.88 -30.45 -10.42
C ILE A 73 -6.71 -29.73 -9.73
N ILE A 74 -6.35 -28.53 -10.19
CA ILE A 74 -5.27 -27.69 -9.66
C ILE A 74 -5.80 -26.27 -9.51
N SER A 75 -6.44 -25.99 -8.37
CA SER A 75 -7.06 -24.69 -8.05
C SER A 75 -6.38 -23.94 -6.89
N ASN A 76 -5.53 -24.61 -6.10
CA ASN A 76 -4.89 -24.03 -4.91
C ASN A 76 -3.52 -23.40 -5.19
N ARG A 77 -3.14 -23.22 -6.47
CA ARG A 77 -1.89 -22.56 -6.84
C ARG A 77 -2.17 -21.10 -7.18
N THR A 78 -1.28 -20.22 -6.74
CA THR A 78 -1.24 -18.81 -7.10
C THR A 78 0.21 -18.37 -7.30
N TYR A 79 0.42 -17.11 -7.71
CA TYR A 79 1.74 -16.51 -7.83
C TYR A 79 2.40 -16.42 -6.45
N THR A 80 3.64 -16.88 -6.37
CA THR A 80 4.42 -16.75 -5.13
C THR A 80 5.29 -15.50 -5.16
N ARG A 81 5.72 -15.05 -3.98
CA ARG A 81 6.67 -13.95 -3.84
C ARG A 81 7.93 -14.16 -4.68
N GLU A 82 8.49 -15.37 -4.67
CA GLU A 82 9.71 -15.69 -5.41
C GLU A 82 9.51 -15.50 -6.91
N MET A 83 8.34 -15.90 -7.45
CA MET A 83 8.02 -15.72 -8.85
C MET A 83 7.95 -14.24 -9.26
N ILE A 84 7.34 -13.41 -8.41
CA ILE A 84 7.20 -11.96 -8.66
C ILE A 84 8.57 -11.27 -8.54
N GLN A 85 9.33 -11.58 -7.50
CA GLN A 85 10.65 -11.00 -7.25
C GLN A 85 11.64 -11.34 -8.37
N GLN A 86 11.69 -12.60 -8.81
CA GLN A 86 12.54 -13.00 -9.93
C GLN A 86 12.19 -12.24 -11.21
N MET A 87 10.89 -12.05 -11.49
CA MET A 87 10.46 -11.28 -12.65
C MET A 87 10.86 -9.79 -12.53
N TYR A 88 10.72 -9.20 -11.34
CA TYR A 88 11.18 -7.83 -11.07
C TYR A 88 12.69 -7.68 -11.30
N ASP A 89 13.49 -8.56 -10.72
CA ASP A 89 14.96 -8.49 -10.82
C ASP A 89 15.47 -8.63 -12.25
N LEU A 90 14.76 -9.37 -13.10
CA LEU A 90 15.08 -9.50 -14.53
C LEU A 90 14.77 -8.24 -15.34
N LEU A 91 13.83 -7.40 -14.88
CA LEU A 91 13.23 -6.34 -15.69
C LEU A 91 13.47 -4.93 -15.17
N LYS A 92 13.83 -4.75 -13.89
CA LYS A 92 13.98 -3.44 -13.23
C LYS A 92 14.96 -2.48 -13.92
N ASP A 93 15.99 -3.04 -14.56
CA ASP A 93 17.06 -2.29 -15.24
C ASP A 93 16.75 -2.01 -16.71
N LEU A 94 15.61 -2.49 -17.23
CA LEU A 94 15.21 -2.22 -18.61
C LEU A 94 14.71 -0.77 -18.74
N PRO A 95 15.04 -0.06 -19.84
CA PRO A 95 14.56 1.29 -20.07
C PRO A 95 13.07 1.33 -20.49
N GLN A 96 12.56 0.23 -21.06
CA GLN A 96 11.20 0.17 -21.60
C GLN A 96 10.12 0.19 -20.50
N LYS A 97 8.92 0.67 -20.87
CA LYS A 97 7.70 0.43 -20.08
C LYS A 97 7.43 -1.08 -20.02
N ILE A 98 7.03 -1.58 -18.86
CA ILE A 98 6.71 -3.00 -18.65
C ILE A 98 5.26 -3.12 -18.21
N THR A 99 4.57 -4.18 -18.64
CA THR A 99 3.24 -4.59 -18.16
C THR A 99 3.28 -6.07 -17.79
N TYR A 100 2.54 -6.46 -16.77
CA TYR A 100 2.58 -7.82 -16.24
C TYR A 100 1.26 -8.54 -16.50
N PRO A 101 1.16 -9.35 -17.57
CA PRO A 101 -0.04 -10.14 -17.80
C PRO A 101 -0.17 -11.18 -16.69
N ALA A 102 -1.28 -11.14 -15.97
CA ALA A 102 -1.57 -12.03 -14.86
C ALA A 102 -2.98 -12.59 -14.99
N GLN A 103 -3.11 -13.89 -14.80
CA GLN A 103 -4.40 -14.55 -14.74
C GLN A 103 -5.20 -14.05 -13.53
N ALA A 104 -6.36 -13.45 -13.80
CA ALA A 104 -7.17 -12.71 -12.84
C ALA A 104 -7.60 -13.57 -11.64
N VAL A 105 -7.97 -14.84 -11.86
CA VAL A 105 -8.47 -15.75 -10.83
C VAL A 105 -7.46 -16.04 -9.71
N MET A 106 -6.16 -16.01 -10.03
CA MET A 106 -5.09 -16.21 -9.04
C MET A 106 -4.66 -14.91 -8.38
N THR A 107 -4.98 -13.77 -8.98
CA THR A 107 -4.41 -12.47 -8.61
C THR A 107 -4.86 -12.03 -7.22
N ARG A 108 -6.10 -12.32 -6.81
CA ARG A 108 -6.59 -11.99 -5.46
C ARG A 108 -5.72 -12.57 -4.35
N SER A 109 -5.41 -13.86 -4.42
CA SER A 109 -4.63 -14.57 -3.39
C SER A 109 -3.16 -14.15 -3.36
N ALA A 110 -2.65 -13.59 -4.44
CA ALA A 110 -1.28 -13.08 -4.56
C ALA A 110 -1.23 -11.56 -4.65
N TRP A 111 -2.33 -10.87 -4.33
CA TRP A 111 -2.52 -9.47 -4.66
C TRP A 111 -1.45 -8.60 -4.03
N SER A 112 -1.08 -8.92 -2.81
CA SER A 112 -0.03 -8.22 -2.11
C SER A 112 1.32 -8.22 -2.80
N HIS A 113 1.69 -9.34 -3.44
CA HIS A 113 2.92 -9.44 -4.22
C HIS A 113 2.85 -8.56 -5.48
N PHE A 114 1.68 -8.50 -6.13
CA PHE A 114 1.46 -7.59 -7.25
C PHE A 114 1.44 -6.12 -6.82
N ASN A 115 0.80 -5.81 -5.69
CA ASN A 115 0.78 -4.46 -5.14
C ASN A 115 2.21 -3.96 -4.86
N TRP A 116 3.04 -4.80 -4.22
CA TRP A 116 4.46 -4.52 -4.02
C TRP A 116 5.19 -4.25 -5.35
N LEU A 117 4.97 -5.07 -6.37
CA LEU A 117 5.59 -4.92 -7.70
C LEU A 117 5.23 -3.57 -8.34
N LEU A 118 3.97 -3.15 -8.26
CA LEU A 118 3.46 -1.90 -8.83
C LEU A 118 3.95 -0.64 -8.10
N GLN A 119 4.44 -0.80 -6.87
CA GLN A 119 5.03 0.29 -6.08
C GLN A 119 6.51 0.53 -6.41
N GLN A 120 7.22 -0.41 -7.04
CA GLN A 120 8.67 -0.30 -7.24
C GLN A 120 9.07 0.78 -8.26
N SER A 121 8.22 1.09 -9.23
CA SER A 121 8.53 2.05 -10.28
C SER A 121 7.29 2.42 -11.07
N ASP A 122 7.15 3.67 -11.48
CA ASP A 122 6.06 4.09 -12.38
C ASP A 122 6.23 3.57 -13.82
N ARG A 123 7.42 3.08 -14.17
CA ARG A 123 7.70 2.39 -15.45
C ARG A 123 7.21 0.96 -15.46
N LEU A 124 7.12 0.34 -14.27
CA LEU A 124 6.55 -0.97 -14.06
C LEU A 124 5.03 -0.80 -14.06
N GLY A 125 4.52 -0.73 -15.28
CA GLY A 125 3.13 -0.51 -15.57
C GLY A 125 2.27 -1.71 -15.21
N ILE A 126 1.06 -1.36 -14.83
CA ILE A 126 -0.21 -1.96 -15.22
C ILE A 126 -0.23 -3.49 -15.37
N PRO A 127 -0.77 -4.26 -14.41
CA PRO A 127 -1.11 -5.66 -14.65
C PRO A 127 -2.19 -5.72 -15.73
N ALA A 128 -1.97 -6.54 -16.75
CA ALA A 128 -3.00 -6.92 -17.69
C ALA A 128 -3.69 -8.18 -17.17
N LEU A 129 -4.83 -8.02 -16.50
CA LEU A 129 -5.55 -9.12 -15.89
C LEU A 129 -6.36 -9.86 -16.94
N TRP A 130 -6.03 -11.11 -17.21
CA TRP A 130 -6.72 -11.92 -18.21
C TRP A 130 -7.51 -13.07 -17.58
N GLN A 131 -8.61 -13.46 -18.23
CA GLN A 131 -9.46 -14.57 -17.80
C GLN A 131 -9.25 -15.81 -18.67
N GLY A 132 -9.00 -16.97 -18.06
CA GLY A 132 -9.06 -18.27 -18.71
C GLY A 132 -10.50 -18.76 -18.92
N LYS A 133 -10.75 -19.54 -19.97
CA LYS A 133 -12.11 -20.01 -20.36
C LYS A 133 -12.87 -20.76 -19.27
N SER A 134 -12.16 -21.40 -18.35
CA SER A 134 -12.73 -22.21 -17.27
C SER A 134 -12.47 -21.61 -15.89
N ASP A 135 -12.00 -20.37 -15.84
CA ASP A 135 -11.67 -19.72 -14.58
C ASP A 135 -12.98 -19.35 -13.84
N PRO A 136 -13.15 -19.78 -12.58
CA PRO A 136 -14.29 -19.41 -11.75
C PRO A 136 -14.12 -17.98 -11.20
N LEU A 137 -13.80 -17.02 -12.07
CA LEU A 137 -13.59 -15.63 -11.72
C LEU A 137 -14.93 -14.98 -11.34
N THR A 138 -14.98 -14.29 -10.21
CA THR A 138 -16.19 -13.60 -9.74
C THR A 138 -16.09 -12.08 -9.86
N LEU A 139 -17.24 -11.41 -9.84
CA LEU A 139 -17.30 -9.94 -9.77
C LEU A 139 -16.58 -9.41 -8.52
N GLU A 140 -16.66 -10.14 -7.41
CA GLU A 140 -16.03 -9.75 -6.15
C GLU A 140 -14.50 -9.75 -6.26
N ASP A 141 -13.91 -10.71 -6.97
CA ASP A 141 -12.45 -10.77 -7.16
C ASP A 141 -11.94 -9.57 -7.96
N LEU A 142 -12.68 -9.18 -9.01
CA LEU A 142 -12.37 -8.00 -9.79
C LEU A 142 -12.51 -6.71 -8.97
N LEU A 143 -13.57 -6.61 -8.17
CA LEU A 143 -13.79 -5.47 -7.27
C LEU A 143 -12.73 -5.39 -6.17
N PHE A 144 -12.28 -6.53 -5.63
CA PHE A 144 -11.20 -6.58 -4.65
C PHE A 144 -9.92 -5.95 -5.20
N ILE A 145 -9.49 -6.40 -6.39
CA ILE A 145 -8.29 -5.90 -7.06
C ILE A 145 -8.47 -4.41 -7.42
N ARG A 146 -9.65 -4.04 -7.92
CA ARG A 146 -9.99 -2.67 -8.29
C ARG A 146 -9.96 -1.71 -7.11
N ASP A 147 -10.47 -2.15 -5.96
CA ASP A 147 -10.55 -1.35 -4.74
C ASP A 147 -9.15 -1.14 -4.16
N SER A 148 -8.32 -2.17 -4.21
CA SER A 148 -6.99 -2.21 -3.59
C SER A 148 -5.87 -1.66 -4.48
N SER A 149 -6.19 -1.04 -5.62
CA SER A 149 -5.21 -0.58 -6.61
C SER A 149 -5.49 0.82 -7.17
N ASN A 150 -4.51 1.37 -7.87
CA ASN A 150 -4.74 2.56 -8.69
C ASN A 150 -5.51 2.15 -9.99
N PRO A 151 -6.72 2.72 -10.25
CA PRO A 151 -7.49 2.50 -11.48
C PRO A 151 -6.71 2.67 -12.79
N GLU A 152 -5.77 3.60 -12.80
CA GLU A 152 -4.98 3.93 -13.99
C GLU A 152 -3.89 2.88 -14.23
N LYS A 153 -3.59 2.10 -13.18
CA LYS A 153 -2.58 1.05 -13.19
C LYS A 153 -3.17 -0.36 -13.28
N ILE A 154 -4.40 -0.62 -13.74
CA ILE A 154 -4.85 -2.00 -14.06
C ILE A 154 -5.67 -2.06 -15.35
N TYR A 155 -5.33 -2.99 -16.25
CA TYR A 155 -6.14 -3.36 -17.42
C TYR A 155 -6.86 -4.70 -17.22
N TYR A 156 -8.01 -4.85 -17.86
CA TYR A 156 -8.88 -6.01 -17.71
C TYR A 156 -9.23 -6.61 -19.08
N ASP A 157 -8.76 -7.84 -19.33
CA ASP A 157 -9.09 -8.70 -20.47
C ASP A 157 -9.98 -9.85 -19.99
N ILE A 158 -11.27 -9.54 -19.76
CA ILE A 158 -12.26 -10.39 -19.10
C ILE A 158 -13.41 -10.68 -20.07
N PHE A 159 -13.96 -11.89 -20.05
CA PHE A 159 -15.06 -12.28 -20.92
C PHE A 159 -16.40 -11.67 -20.47
N GLU A 160 -17.30 -11.48 -21.44
CA GLU A 160 -18.71 -11.17 -21.16
C GLU A 160 -19.45 -12.42 -20.64
N PRO A 161 -20.49 -12.26 -19.80
CA PRO A 161 -21.11 -11.00 -19.36
C PRO A 161 -20.43 -10.34 -18.14
N LEU A 162 -19.43 -11.00 -17.54
CA LEU A 162 -18.81 -10.55 -16.29
C LEU A 162 -18.15 -9.17 -16.43
N LEU A 163 -17.52 -8.88 -17.57
CA LEU A 163 -16.92 -7.57 -17.84
C LEU A 163 -17.95 -6.43 -17.78
N SER A 164 -19.14 -6.62 -18.37
CA SER A 164 -20.22 -5.64 -18.32
C SER A 164 -20.75 -5.42 -16.89
N GLU A 165 -20.98 -6.50 -16.15
CA GLU A 165 -21.38 -6.43 -14.73
C GLU A 165 -20.32 -5.68 -13.90
N PHE A 166 -19.04 -5.97 -14.15
CA PHE A 166 -17.94 -5.31 -13.48
C PHE A 166 -17.84 -3.82 -13.82
N LYS A 167 -17.98 -3.43 -15.09
CA LYS A 167 -18.04 -2.02 -15.49
C LYS A 167 -19.17 -1.28 -14.79
N GLN A 168 -20.37 -1.88 -14.74
CA GLN A 168 -21.52 -1.28 -14.06
C GLN A 168 -21.26 -1.07 -12.56
N ALA A 169 -20.69 -2.07 -11.88
CA ALA A 169 -20.39 -1.98 -10.45
C ALA A 169 -19.23 -1.00 -10.17
N ALA A 170 -18.13 -1.09 -10.92
CA ALA A 170 -16.91 -0.33 -10.68
C ALA A 170 -17.04 1.16 -11.05
N LEU A 171 -17.88 1.51 -12.03
CA LEU A 171 -18.11 2.89 -12.45
C LEU A 171 -19.24 3.58 -11.68
N ASN A 172 -19.91 2.88 -10.77
CA ASN A 172 -20.92 3.47 -9.90
C ASN A 172 -20.27 4.40 -8.86
N THR A 173 -20.49 5.71 -9.01
CA THR A 173 -19.92 6.75 -8.14
C THR A 173 -20.40 6.67 -6.69
N ASN A 174 -21.52 6.00 -6.43
CA ASN A 174 -22.07 5.84 -5.08
C ASN A 174 -21.61 4.55 -4.40
N ARG A 175 -20.79 3.73 -5.07
CA ARG A 175 -20.31 2.46 -4.49
C ARG A 175 -19.23 2.74 -3.45
N LYS A 176 -19.43 2.28 -2.22
CA LYS A 176 -18.37 2.21 -1.22
C LYS A 176 -17.40 1.08 -1.57
N ARG A 177 -16.09 1.31 -1.39
CA ARG A 177 -15.08 0.24 -1.43
C ARG A 177 -15.42 -0.81 -0.38
N LEU A 178 -15.05 -2.06 -0.65
CA LEU A 178 -15.23 -3.17 0.29
C LEU A 178 -13.93 -3.50 1.04
N PHE A 179 -12.79 -3.27 0.39
CA PHE A 179 -11.46 -3.61 0.89
C PHE A 179 -10.49 -2.47 0.62
N TYR A 180 -9.84 -1.95 1.66
CA TYR A 180 -8.74 -0.99 1.49
C TYR A 180 -7.71 -0.90 2.65
N PRO A 181 -7.49 -1.95 3.48
CA PRO A 181 -6.67 -1.80 4.69
C PRO A 181 -5.17 -1.57 4.40
N GLU A 182 -4.65 -2.13 3.31
CA GLU A 182 -3.26 -1.93 2.83
C GLU A 182 -3.13 -0.79 1.80
N GLY A 183 -4.20 -0.01 1.63
CA GLY A 183 -4.27 0.96 0.55
C GLY A 183 -3.47 2.23 0.83
N SER A 184 -2.92 2.82 -0.24
CA SER A 184 -2.18 4.07 -0.17
C SER A 184 -3.05 5.22 0.35
N ILE A 185 -2.57 5.89 1.41
CA ILE A 185 -3.20 7.10 1.96
C ILE A 185 -3.34 8.18 0.88
N GLN A 186 -2.31 8.36 0.04
CA GLN A 186 -2.31 9.33 -1.05
C GLN A 186 -3.44 9.07 -2.05
N LEU A 187 -3.64 7.82 -2.48
CA LEU A 187 -4.73 7.44 -3.39
C LEU A 187 -6.11 7.46 -2.72
N TYR A 188 -6.16 7.34 -1.40
CA TYR A 188 -7.39 7.36 -0.63
C TYR A 188 -7.94 8.78 -0.42
N PHE A 189 -7.09 9.68 0.07
CA PHE A 189 -7.48 11.05 0.40
C PHE A 189 -7.34 12.01 -0.79
N GLN A 190 -6.49 11.69 -1.77
CA GLN A 190 -6.19 12.53 -2.94
C GLN A 190 -5.93 14.01 -2.56
N PRO A 191 -4.98 14.28 -1.65
CA PRO A 191 -4.61 15.66 -1.32
C PRO A 191 -4.10 16.39 -2.56
N GLU A 192 -4.27 17.72 -2.59
CA GLU A 192 -3.75 18.58 -3.65
C GLU A 192 -2.23 18.39 -3.82
N ASP A 193 -1.77 18.34 -5.07
CA ASP A 193 -0.40 18.01 -5.48
C ASP A 193 0.18 16.72 -4.89
N PHE A 194 -0.71 15.87 -4.34
CA PHE A 194 -0.38 14.69 -3.59
C PHE A 194 0.50 14.93 -2.34
N ASP A 195 0.48 16.15 -1.79
CA ASP A 195 1.27 16.55 -0.64
C ASP A 195 0.73 15.92 0.66
N GLY A 196 1.57 15.12 1.32
CA GLY A 196 1.21 14.46 2.58
C GLY A 196 0.96 15.43 3.74
N LEU A 197 1.40 16.69 3.64
CA LEU A 197 1.09 17.74 4.61
C LEU A 197 -0.39 18.09 4.64
N LEU A 198 -1.13 17.88 3.54
CA LEU A 198 -2.55 18.23 3.44
C LEU A 198 -3.48 17.14 4.00
N VAL A 199 -2.97 15.96 4.33
CA VAL A 199 -3.75 14.92 5.03
C VAL A 199 -3.84 15.27 6.52
N ASN A 200 -5.06 15.45 7.04
CA ASN A 200 -5.27 15.77 8.46
C ASN A 200 -4.96 14.57 9.36
N TRP A 201 -4.41 14.82 10.54
CA TRP A 201 -4.12 13.79 11.55
C TRP A 201 -4.70 14.19 12.90
N TYR A 202 -5.44 13.26 13.50
CA TYR A 202 -6.11 13.46 14.78
C TYR A 202 -5.69 12.38 15.78
N GLU A 203 -5.92 12.65 17.07
CA GLU A 203 -5.77 11.67 18.15
C GLU A 203 -7.17 11.28 18.63
N ALA A 204 -7.37 10.03 19.07
CA ALA A 204 -8.67 9.47 19.44
C ALA A 204 -9.44 10.20 20.56
N ASP A 205 -8.77 11.09 21.29
CA ASP A 205 -9.26 11.89 22.42
C ASP A 205 -10.27 12.97 21.94
N ILE A 206 -11.38 12.47 21.41
CA ILE A 206 -12.40 13.23 20.70
C ILE A 206 -13.68 13.16 21.53
N SER A 207 -14.16 14.32 21.96
CA SER A 207 -15.49 14.45 22.53
C SER A 207 -16.55 14.29 21.41
N SER A 208 -17.60 13.52 21.67
CA SER A 208 -18.70 13.30 20.72
C SER A 208 -18.25 12.67 19.40
N GLU A 209 -17.77 11.41 19.44
CA GLU A 209 -17.11 10.76 18.30
C GLU A 209 -17.93 10.83 17.01
N LYS A 210 -19.23 10.55 17.07
CA LYS A 210 -20.12 10.52 15.90
C LYS A 210 -20.20 11.87 15.17
N GLU A 211 -20.29 12.97 15.92
CA GLU A 211 -20.35 14.31 15.34
C GLU A 211 -19.01 14.66 14.70
N PHE A 212 -17.92 14.41 15.42
CA PHE A 212 -16.57 14.67 14.94
C PHE A 212 -16.26 13.92 13.63
N PHE A 213 -16.51 12.62 13.57
CA PHE A 213 -16.25 11.81 12.38
C PHE A 213 -17.16 12.20 11.20
N SER A 214 -18.33 12.79 11.45
CA SER A 214 -19.26 13.27 10.42
C SER A 214 -18.89 14.65 9.87
N SER A 215 -18.11 15.44 10.59
CA SER A 215 -17.71 16.80 10.20
C SER A 215 -16.26 16.93 9.73
N ASN A 216 -15.44 15.91 9.97
CA ASN A 216 -14.01 15.92 9.63
C ASN A 216 -13.64 14.73 8.73
N SER A 217 -12.43 14.78 8.18
CA SER A 217 -11.81 13.71 7.39
C SER A 217 -10.30 13.69 7.59
N GLY A 218 -9.69 12.51 7.57
CA GLY A 218 -8.24 12.35 7.71
C GLY A 218 -7.85 11.02 8.36
N MET A 219 -6.68 11.00 8.98
CA MET A 219 -6.18 9.87 9.76
C MET A 219 -6.48 10.08 11.24
N VAL A 220 -6.95 9.04 11.94
CA VAL A 220 -7.12 9.06 13.41
C VAL A 220 -6.15 8.08 14.08
N THR A 221 -5.37 8.57 15.04
CA THR A 221 -4.45 7.76 15.84
C THR A 221 -5.18 7.19 17.05
N LEU A 222 -5.26 5.86 17.14
CA LEU A 222 -5.85 5.13 18.26
C LEU A 222 -4.73 4.45 19.05
N LYS A 223 -4.65 4.72 20.35
CA LYS A 223 -3.78 3.97 21.25
C LYS A 223 -4.56 2.76 21.78
N ILE A 224 -4.02 1.57 21.55
CA ILE A 224 -4.69 0.33 21.89
C ILE A 224 -4.00 -0.31 23.09
N SER A 225 -4.79 -0.54 24.12
CA SER A 225 -4.37 -1.20 25.35
C SER A 225 -5.25 -2.39 25.68
N VAL A 226 -4.71 -3.32 26.47
CA VAL A 226 -5.44 -4.48 26.97
C VAL A 226 -5.22 -4.56 28.48
N GLN A 227 -6.31 -4.52 29.26
CA GLN A 227 -6.22 -4.55 30.73
C GLN A 227 -5.72 -5.90 31.27
N ASP A 228 -6.23 -7.00 30.72
CA ASP A 228 -5.81 -8.36 31.07
C ASP A 228 -5.90 -9.32 29.86
N SER A 229 -5.30 -10.51 30.01
CA SER A 229 -5.24 -11.50 28.93
C SER A 229 -6.62 -11.98 28.44
N SER A 230 -7.68 -11.82 29.23
CA SER A 230 -9.06 -12.15 28.83
C SER A 230 -9.83 -11.00 28.17
N SER A 231 -9.34 -9.77 28.32
CA SER A 231 -10.02 -8.56 27.87
C SER A 231 -9.88 -8.35 26.36
N PHE A 232 -10.92 -7.77 25.76
CA PHE A 232 -10.89 -7.25 24.40
C PHE A 232 -9.97 -6.01 24.30
N PRO A 233 -9.38 -5.73 23.12
CA PRO A 233 -8.55 -4.56 22.93
C PRO A 233 -9.41 -3.30 22.99
N GLN A 234 -8.95 -2.31 23.77
CA GLN A 234 -9.67 -1.06 24.02
C GLN A 234 -8.88 0.14 23.50
N VAL A 235 -9.60 1.17 23.05
CA VAL A 235 -9.04 2.48 22.72
C VAL A 235 -8.84 3.28 24.01
N ALA A 236 -7.60 3.68 24.26
CA ALA A 236 -7.22 4.49 25.41
C ALA A 236 -7.31 5.99 25.09
N PHE A 237 -7.70 6.78 26.09
CA PHE A 237 -7.85 8.25 26.01
C PHE A 237 -6.94 8.95 27.03
N PRO A 238 -5.63 9.10 26.75
CA PRO A 238 -4.66 9.58 27.75
C PRO A 238 -4.85 11.04 28.18
N LYS A 239 -5.45 11.89 27.35
CA LYS A 239 -5.72 13.31 27.64
C LYS A 239 -7.06 13.51 28.34
N SER A 240 -7.99 12.56 28.19
CA SER A 240 -9.29 12.56 28.87
C SER A 240 -9.47 11.28 29.71
N PRO A 241 -8.77 11.13 30.84
CA PRO A 241 -8.81 9.91 31.66
C PRO A 241 -10.19 9.60 32.27
N THR A 242 -11.13 10.55 32.19
CA THR A 242 -12.54 10.37 32.60
C THR A 242 -13.40 9.70 31.52
N GLN A 243 -12.90 9.59 30.28
CA GLN A 243 -13.60 8.89 29.19
C GLN A 243 -13.39 7.38 29.37
N PHE A 244 -14.49 6.63 29.36
CA PHE A 244 -14.43 5.18 29.46
C PHE A 244 -13.80 4.59 28.20
N PRO A 245 -12.82 3.68 28.33
CA PRO A 245 -12.26 2.98 27.17
C PRO A 245 -13.37 2.28 26.39
N LEU A 246 -13.35 2.43 25.07
CA LEU A 246 -14.27 1.74 24.16
C LEU A 246 -13.57 0.54 23.54
N GLU A 247 -14.30 -0.55 23.33
CA GLU A 247 -13.77 -1.69 22.59
C GLU A 247 -13.40 -1.27 21.16
N LEU A 248 -12.29 -1.79 20.66
CA LEU A 248 -11.78 -1.43 19.34
C LEU A 248 -12.79 -1.71 18.22
N GLU A 249 -13.50 -2.84 18.27
CA GLU A 249 -14.47 -3.21 17.23
C GLU A 249 -15.62 -2.18 17.16
N ASP A 250 -16.12 -1.72 18.31
CA ASP A 250 -17.16 -0.68 18.39
C ASP A 250 -16.66 0.68 17.88
N TYR A 251 -15.43 1.06 18.27
CA TYR A 251 -14.85 2.32 17.81
C TYR A 251 -14.61 2.31 16.30
N MET A 252 -14.13 1.19 15.75
CA MET A 252 -13.98 1.01 14.30
C MET A 252 -15.34 1.08 13.58
N ASN A 253 -16.40 0.51 14.15
CA ASN A 253 -17.75 0.61 13.57
C ASN A 253 -18.24 2.07 13.47
N ILE A 254 -17.88 2.93 14.43
CA ILE A 254 -18.20 4.36 14.36
C ILE A 254 -17.45 5.02 13.19
N ILE A 255 -16.15 4.75 13.03
CA ILE A 255 -15.33 5.31 11.95
C ILE A 255 -15.84 4.82 10.59
N LEU A 256 -16.05 3.52 10.42
CA LEU A 256 -16.47 2.89 9.17
C LEU A 256 -17.90 3.28 8.76
N ALA A 257 -18.74 3.69 9.71
CA ALA A 257 -20.07 4.23 9.45
C ALA A 257 -20.04 5.68 8.93
N SER A 258 -18.93 6.41 9.09
CA SER A 258 -18.83 7.80 8.66
C SER A 258 -19.03 7.95 7.14
N PRO A 259 -19.69 9.03 6.68
CA PRO A 259 -19.74 9.37 5.25
C PRO A 259 -18.42 9.96 4.74
N ASN A 260 -17.58 10.51 5.61
CA ASN A 260 -16.33 11.17 5.23
C ASN A 260 -15.17 10.16 5.16
N PRO A 261 -14.14 10.42 4.32
CA PRO A 261 -12.99 9.54 4.24
C PRO A 261 -12.17 9.58 5.53
N TRP A 262 -11.94 8.40 6.09
CA TRP A 262 -11.13 8.20 7.28
C TRP A 262 -10.11 7.09 7.07
N GLY A 263 -8.96 7.23 7.71
CA GLY A 263 -7.98 6.18 7.86
C GLY A 263 -7.60 6.03 9.32
N VAL A 264 -7.06 4.86 9.68
CA VAL A 264 -6.85 4.50 11.08
C VAL A 264 -5.39 4.17 11.32
N PHE A 265 -4.82 4.81 12.34
CA PHE A 265 -3.48 4.53 12.80
C PHE A 265 -3.49 3.92 14.20
N LEU A 266 -3.29 2.60 14.28
CA LEU A 266 -3.34 1.81 15.50
C LEU A 266 -1.95 1.72 16.13
N LYS A 267 -1.83 2.19 17.38
CA LYS A 267 -0.61 2.07 18.19
C LYS A 267 -0.83 1.08 19.31
N THR A 268 -0.20 -0.09 19.21
CA THR A 268 -0.34 -1.17 20.21
C THR A 268 0.77 -1.07 21.25
N GLU A 269 0.42 -1.23 22.52
CA GLU A 269 1.38 -1.08 23.62
C GLU A 269 2.26 -2.33 23.84
N ASN A 270 1.72 -3.52 23.55
CA ASN A 270 2.39 -4.79 23.82
C ASN A 270 1.92 -5.89 22.85
N GLN A 271 2.49 -7.09 23.02
CA GLN A 271 2.31 -8.24 22.12
C GLN A 271 0.88 -8.80 22.18
N ASP A 272 0.26 -8.79 23.36
CA ASP A 272 -1.14 -9.24 23.53
C ASP A 272 -2.10 -8.25 22.85
N ALA A 273 -1.88 -6.95 23.04
CA ALA A 273 -2.62 -5.89 22.36
C ALA A 273 -2.49 -5.99 20.85
N LEU A 274 -1.28 -6.25 20.32
CA LEU A 274 -1.05 -6.48 18.89
C LEU A 274 -1.87 -7.67 18.37
N ASN A 275 -1.71 -8.83 18.99
CA ASN A 275 -2.39 -10.06 18.57
C ASN A 275 -3.92 -9.88 18.53
N LYS A 276 -4.49 -9.33 19.61
CA LYS A 276 -5.93 -9.12 19.71
C LYS A 276 -6.44 -8.06 18.72
N THR A 277 -5.68 -7.00 18.51
CA THR A 277 -5.99 -5.95 17.52
C THR A 277 -6.08 -6.54 16.11
N LEU A 278 -5.09 -7.35 15.71
CA LEU A 278 -5.06 -7.98 14.39
C LEU A 278 -6.22 -8.96 14.21
N ASN A 279 -6.62 -9.69 15.25
CA ASN A 279 -7.80 -10.55 15.21
C ASN A 279 -9.12 -9.77 15.02
N VAL A 280 -9.25 -8.58 15.63
CA VAL A 280 -10.40 -7.69 15.38
C VAL A 280 -10.41 -7.25 13.92
N LEU A 281 -9.27 -6.81 13.38
CA LEU A 281 -9.15 -6.39 11.98
C LEU A 281 -9.52 -7.52 11.01
N SER A 282 -9.02 -8.74 11.25
CA SER A 282 -9.36 -9.91 10.45
C SER A 282 -10.88 -10.14 10.42
N ARG A 283 -11.57 -10.08 11.56
CA ARG A 283 -13.03 -10.26 11.60
C ARG A 283 -13.79 -9.19 10.82
N ILE A 284 -13.38 -7.92 10.92
CA ILE A 284 -14.01 -6.82 10.18
C ILE A 284 -13.75 -6.98 8.67
N TYR A 285 -12.54 -7.41 8.31
CA TYR A 285 -12.14 -7.68 6.94
C TYR A 285 -12.93 -8.84 6.32
N ASP A 286 -13.12 -9.95 7.05
CA ASP A 286 -13.91 -11.10 6.61
C ASP A 286 -15.38 -10.74 6.36
N ARG A 287 -15.90 -9.73 7.07
CA ARG A 287 -17.23 -9.14 6.86
C ARG A 287 -17.28 -8.15 5.69
N LYS A 288 -16.17 -7.92 4.98
CA LYS A 288 -16.05 -7.00 3.83
C LYS A 288 -16.38 -5.55 4.18
N ALA A 289 -16.05 -5.15 5.42
CA ALA A 289 -16.34 -3.83 5.96
C ALA A 289 -15.09 -2.95 6.13
N LEU A 290 -13.88 -3.53 6.02
CA LEU A 290 -12.63 -2.81 6.24
C LEU A 290 -12.17 -2.12 4.95
N ASN A 291 -12.75 -0.96 4.68
CA ASN A 291 -12.59 -0.20 3.43
C ASN A 291 -11.83 1.13 3.59
N VAL A 292 -11.04 1.22 4.66
CA VAL A 292 -10.20 2.37 5.02
C VAL A 292 -8.75 1.92 5.12
N PRO A 293 -7.76 2.80 4.88
CA PRO A 293 -6.36 2.46 5.12
C PRO A 293 -6.11 2.25 6.63
N VAL A 294 -5.37 1.20 6.96
CA VAL A 294 -5.06 0.79 8.33
C VAL A 294 -3.57 0.66 8.52
N TRP A 295 -3.04 1.42 9.47
CA TRP A 295 -1.64 1.40 9.85
C TRP A 295 -1.50 0.79 11.24
N ILE A 296 -0.52 -0.10 11.42
CA ILE A 296 -0.21 -0.73 12.71
C ILE A 296 1.20 -0.31 13.13
N SER A 297 1.33 0.24 14.33
CA SER A 297 2.61 0.70 14.88
C SER A 297 2.85 0.19 16.29
N MET A 298 4.14 -0.03 16.56
CA MET A 298 4.68 -0.33 17.87
C MET A 298 6.14 0.14 17.93
N GLU A 299 6.60 0.47 19.14
CA GLU A 299 8.02 0.67 19.42
C GLU A 299 8.71 -0.70 19.50
N VAL A 300 9.65 -0.95 18.60
CA VAL A 300 10.27 -2.27 18.42
C VAL A 300 11.74 -2.28 18.81
N SER A 301 12.19 -3.43 19.30
CA SER A 301 13.55 -3.73 19.74
C SER A 301 14.26 -4.55 18.66
N TYR A 302 15.42 -4.10 18.17
CA TYR A 302 16.20 -4.85 17.18
C TYR A 302 17.65 -4.36 17.10
N GLY A 303 18.60 -5.28 16.91
CA GLY A 303 20.01 -4.93 16.69
C GLY A 303 20.58 -3.97 17.74
N ASN A 304 21.12 -2.85 17.27
CA ASN A 304 21.74 -1.79 18.07
C ASN A 304 20.73 -0.89 18.80
N PHE A 305 19.43 -1.00 18.53
CA PHE A 305 18.37 -0.40 19.36
C PHE A 305 17.59 -1.45 20.17
N SER A 306 18.23 -2.58 20.48
CA SER A 306 17.65 -3.58 21.35
C SER A 306 17.51 -3.08 22.78
N MET A 307 16.29 -3.15 23.31
CA MET A 307 15.92 -2.85 24.68
C MET A 307 15.00 -3.94 25.22
N GLU A 308 15.25 -4.42 26.45
CA GLU A 308 14.51 -5.55 27.04
C GLU A 308 13.03 -5.24 27.30
N ALA A 309 12.69 -3.98 27.60
CA ALA A 309 11.31 -3.56 27.85
C ALA A 309 10.44 -3.48 26.58
N TYR A 310 11.02 -3.73 25.40
CA TYR A 310 10.37 -3.55 24.11
C TYR A 310 10.33 -4.87 23.34
N ILE A 311 9.27 -5.05 22.56
CA ILE A 311 9.05 -6.28 21.79
C ILE A 311 10.06 -6.39 20.65
N GLN A 312 10.56 -7.60 20.41
CA GLN A 312 11.47 -7.85 19.31
C GLN A 312 10.78 -7.55 17.98
N GLY A 313 11.44 -6.75 17.13
CA GLY A 313 10.87 -6.35 15.84
C GLY A 313 10.48 -7.53 14.96
N LYS A 314 11.20 -8.65 15.04
CA LYS A 314 10.84 -9.88 14.32
C LYS A 314 9.50 -10.47 14.78
N ASP A 315 9.23 -10.46 16.08
CA ASP A 315 7.97 -10.97 16.63
C ASP A 315 6.80 -10.09 16.21
N PHE A 316 6.99 -8.77 16.21
CA PHE A 316 6.03 -7.80 15.66
C PHE A 316 5.66 -8.12 14.20
N LEU A 317 6.67 -8.30 13.34
CA LEU A 317 6.45 -8.59 11.92
C LEU A 317 5.82 -9.97 11.69
N ASN A 318 6.28 -11.00 12.40
CA ASN A 318 5.73 -12.35 12.30
C ASN A 318 4.25 -12.37 12.70
N THR A 319 3.89 -11.69 13.78
CA THR A 319 2.49 -11.64 14.27
C THR A 319 1.57 -10.97 13.25
N ILE A 320 2.01 -9.89 12.59
CA ILE A 320 1.26 -9.26 11.50
C ILE A 320 1.09 -10.22 10.34
N ASN A 321 2.18 -10.87 9.92
CA ASN A 321 2.17 -11.81 8.79
C ASN A 321 1.25 -13.01 9.03
N ASP A 322 1.23 -13.53 10.26
CA ASP A 322 0.49 -14.73 10.62
C ASP A 322 -1.01 -14.48 10.80
N ILE A 323 -1.40 -13.30 11.31
CA ILE A 323 -2.80 -13.02 11.68
C ILE A 323 -3.51 -12.16 10.64
N PHE A 324 -2.93 -11.01 10.28
CA PHE A 324 -3.59 -10.06 9.40
C PHE A 324 -2.56 -9.21 8.63
N PRO A 325 -2.09 -9.70 7.47
CA PRO A 325 -0.97 -9.09 6.77
C PRO A 325 -1.36 -7.89 5.89
N TYR A 326 -2.65 -7.58 5.77
CA TYR A 326 -3.18 -6.53 4.89
C TYR A 326 -3.19 -5.16 5.58
N VAL A 327 -2.02 -4.68 6.04
CA VAL A 327 -1.86 -3.39 6.73
C VAL A 327 -0.59 -2.69 6.29
N THR A 328 -0.53 -1.37 6.43
CA THR A 328 0.76 -0.67 6.40
C THR A 328 1.46 -0.86 7.74
N ILE A 329 2.70 -1.34 7.70
CA ILE A 329 3.52 -1.59 8.89
C ILE A 329 4.24 -0.30 9.25
N ALA A 330 4.04 0.22 10.45
CA ALA A 330 4.57 1.51 10.88
C ALA A 330 5.48 1.38 12.11
N PRO A 331 6.67 0.74 11.99
CA PRO A 331 7.55 0.53 13.13
C PRO A 331 8.14 1.87 13.61
N SER A 332 8.41 1.95 14.91
CA SER A 332 9.12 3.06 15.52
C SER A 332 10.27 2.58 16.40
N TRP A 333 11.28 3.44 16.55
CA TRP A 333 12.35 3.22 17.51
C TRP A 333 11.88 3.55 18.92
N PRO A 334 12.38 2.85 19.95
CA PRO A 334 12.21 3.24 21.34
C PRO A 334 12.73 4.67 21.54
N ALA A 335 11.93 5.53 22.17
CA ALA A 335 12.35 6.92 22.44
C ALA A 335 13.76 7.06 23.08
N PRO A 336 14.17 6.20 24.05
CA PRO A 336 15.49 6.33 24.69
C PRO A 336 16.70 6.14 23.76
N VAL A 337 16.56 5.46 22.62
CA VAL A 337 17.70 5.23 21.71
C VAL A 337 17.98 6.41 20.78
N LEU A 338 17.07 7.39 20.74
CA LEU A 338 17.11 8.53 19.80
C LEU A 338 17.78 9.79 20.38
N ASP A 339 18.46 9.69 21.51
CA ASP A 339 19.11 10.83 22.17
C ASP A 339 20.16 11.51 21.28
N SER A 340 20.87 10.74 20.45
CA SER A 340 21.84 11.25 19.48
C SER A 340 21.26 11.47 18.08
N GLY A 341 19.93 11.41 17.92
CA GLY A 341 19.28 11.46 16.61
C GLY A 341 19.27 10.11 15.89
N TYR A 342 19.04 10.13 14.57
CA TYR A 342 19.01 8.94 13.74
C TYR A 342 20.40 8.61 13.20
N THR A 343 21.23 7.99 14.03
CA THR A 343 22.56 7.55 13.60
C THR A 343 22.48 6.50 12.49
N GLU A 344 23.54 6.39 11.69
CA GLU A 344 23.58 5.47 10.55
C GLU A 344 23.26 4.01 10.96
N ILE A 345 23.80 3.55 12.09
CA ILE A 345 23.62 2.17 12.53
C ILE A 345 22.17 1.87 12.94
N LEU A 346 21.48 2.82 13.57
CA LEU A 346 20.07 2.68 13.95
C LEU A 346 19.16 2.61 12.72
N VAL A 347 19.50 3.39 11.69
CA VAL A 347 18.80 3.37 10.40
C VAL A 347 19.05 2.06 9.67
N GLN A 348 20.31 1.62 9.57
CA GLN A 348 20.68 0.36 8.91
C GLN A 348 19.98 -0.85 9.54
N ASP A 349 19.92 -0.91 10.87
CA ASP A 349 19.26 -2.00 11.58
C ASP A 349 17.75 -2.02 11.35
N MET A 350 17.09 -0.84 11.30
CA MET A 350 15.66 -0.79 10.96
C MET A 350 15.41 -1.21 9.51
N LEU A 351 16.27 -0.81 8.58
CA LEU A 351 16.19 -1.26 7.18
C LEU A 351 16.38 -2.77 7.06
N MET A 352 17.32 -3.34 7.82
CA MET A 352 17.56 -4.79 7.88
C MET A 352 16.37 -5.54 8.50
N LEU A 353 15.74 -4.98 9.53
CA LEU A 353 14.52 -5.54 10.12
C LEU A 353 13.38 -5.59 9.10
N CYS A 354 13.22 -4.54 8.30
CA CYS A 354 12.17 -4.43 7.29
C CYS A 354 12.54 -5.03 5.93
N GLU A 355 13.73 -5.62 5.81
CA GLU A 355 14.21 -6.19 4.55
C GLU A 355 13.31 -7.34 4.09
N GLY A 356 12.82 -7.25 2.85
CA GLY A 356 11.99 -8.28 2.26
C GLY A 356 10.53 -8.29 2.70
N LEU A 357 10.07 -7.27 3.43
CA LEU A 357 8.64 -7.05 3.63
C LEU A 357 7.95 -6.74 2.30
N TRP A 358 6.72 -7.24 2.16
CA TRP A 358 5.88 -7.01 0.99
C TRP A 358 4.76 -6.00 1.28
N GLN A 359 4.45 -5.79 2.55
CA GLN A 359 3.60 -4.70 2.98
C GLN A 359 4.29 -3.36 2.77
N GLU A 360 3.48 -2.33 2.61
CA GLU A 360 3.97 -0.96 2.69
C GLU A 360 4.49 -0.69 4.11
N VAL A 361 5.65 -0.04 4.20
CA VAL A 361 6.27 0.32 5.49
C VAL A 361 6.22 1.83 5.66
N SER A 362 5.80 2.33 6.82
CA SER A 362 5.83 3.77 7.14
C SER A 362 6.69 4.01 8.37
N PHE A 363 7.95 4.40 8.18
CA PHE A 363 8.84 4.66 9.32
C PHE A 363 8.34 5.86 10.12
N GLN A 364 8.21 5.67 11.43
CA GLN A 364 7.73 6.70 12.34
C GLN A 364 8.90 7.52 12.87
N LEU A 365 9.02 8.75 12.40
CA LEU A 365 10.15 9.64 12.66
C LEU A 365 9.81 10.71 13.70
N ASN A 366 10.72 10.91 14.64
CA ASN A 366 10.66 11.96 15.64
C ASN A 366 11.42 13.19 15.13
N THR A 367 10.71 14.29 14.92
CA THR A 367 11.27 15.52 14.34
C THR A 367 12.32 16.22 15.20
N VAL A 368 12.30 16.01 16.52
CA VAL A 368 13.35 16.53 17.41
C VAL A 368 14.64 15.72 17.22
N ALA A 369 14.54 14.39 17.09
CA ALA A 369 15.69 13.53 16.81
C ALA A 369 16.25 13.77 15.39
N LEU A 370 15.38 13.98 14.40
CA LEU A 370 15.77 14.38 13.05
C LEU A 370 16.58 15.69 13.06
N GLY A 371 16.16 16.68 13.85
CA GLY A 371 16.90 17.94 13.95
C GLY A 371 18.33 17.82 14.47
N LYS A 372 18.68 16.71 15.13
CA LYS A 372 20.04 16.41 15.59
C LYS A 372 20.87 15.76 14.48
N GLU A 373 20.33 14.71 13.86
CA GLU A 373 20.97 13.98 12.77
C GLU A 373 19.91 13.37 11.85
N TRP A 374 19.79 13.89 10.61
CA TRP A 374 18.77 13.49 9.64
C TRP A 374 19.32 12.86 8.36
N LEU A 375 20.61 13.07 8.05
CA LEU A 375 21.20 12.64 6.77
C LEU A 375 21.04 11.13 6.56
N SER A 376 21.26 10.34 7.62
CA SER A 376 21.05 8.89 7.59
C SER A 376 19.60 8.52 7.30
N SER A 377 18.62 9.29 7.80
CA SER A 377 17.19 9.05 7.59
C SER A 377 16.75 9.24 6.13
N VAL A 378 17.54 9.90 5.27
CA VAL A 378 17.27 9.94 3.82
C VAL A 378 17.28 8.54 3.21
N LYS A 379 18.08 7.61 3.75
CA LYS A 379 18.08 6.20 3.31
C LYS A 379 16.74 5.52 3.56
N LEU A 380 15.98 5.96 4.57
CA LEU A 380 14.63 5.47 4.85
C LEU A 380 13.63 5.94 3.78
N LEU A 381 13.78 7.17 3.30
CA LEU A 381 12.97 7.72 2.21
C LEU A 381 13.22 6.98 0.89
N GLN A 382 14.47 6.56 0.65
CA GLN A 382 14.83 5.78 -0.54
C GLN A 382 14.34 4.34 -0.47
N ALA A 383 14.30 3.76 0.74
CA ALA A 383 13.92 2.36 0.94
C ALA A 383 12.40 2.15 1.04
N SER A 384 11.63 3.17 1.42
CA SER A 384 10.18 3.07 1.55
C SER A 384 9.43 4.15 0.76
N PRO A 385 8.34 3.79 0.06
CA PRO A 385 7.46 4.74 -0.60
C PRO A 385 6.67 5.64 0.38
N THR A 386 6.69 5.37 1.69
CA THR A 386 5.90 6.13 2.67
C THR A 386 6.64 6.30 3.99
N ASN A 387 6.62 7.51 4.55
CA ASN A 387 7.23 7.86 5.83
C ASN A 387 6.33 8.82 6.61
N THR A 388 6.36 8.77 7.94
CA THR A 388 5.56 9.69 8.78
C THR A 388 6.41 10.35 9.83
N THR A 389 6.24 11.65 9.95
CA THR A 389 6.95 12.48 10.90
C THR A 389 6.01 12.95 12.01
N GLN A 390 6.49 12.97 13.25
CA GLN A 390 5.76 13.41 14.43
C GLN A 390 6.60 14.42 15.25
N ASN A 391 5.93 15.23 16.08
CA ASN A 391 6.44 16.21 17.05
C ASN A 391 6.62 17.62 16.48
N LYS A 392 7.23 18.55 17.21
CA LYS A 392 7.31 19.98 16.88
C LYS A 392 8.73 20.44 16.49
N GLY A 393 9.50 19.59 15.79
CA GLY A 393 10.86 19.91 15.36
C GLY A 393 10.89 20.58 13.99
N TYR A 394 10.80 21.91 13.93
CA TYR A 394 10.80 22.68 12.66
C TYR A 394 11.98 22.32 11.73
N THR A 395 13.20 22.28 12.27
CA THR A 395 14.41 21.92 11.50
C THR A 395 14.32 20.51 10.90
N GLY A 396 13.79 19.54 11.65
CA GLY A 396 13.59 18.17 11.18
C GLY A 396 12.53 18.08 10.08
N PHE A 397 11.46 18.88 10.18
CA PHE A 397 10.43 18.96 9.14
C PHE A 397 10.97 19.52 7.83
N MET A 398 11.67 20.66 7.88
CA MET A 398 12.23 21.28 6.67
C MET A 398 13.30 20.40 6.03
N ALA A 399 14.14 19.73 6.83
CA ALA A 399 15.13 18.78 6.33
C ALA A 399 14.48 17.66 5.51
N MET A 400 13.42 17.05 6.03
CA MET A 400 12.67 15.99 5.35
C MET A 400 11.93 16.51 4.10
N ARG A 401 11.22 17.63 4.24
CA ARG A 401 10.43 18.20 3.13
C ARG A 401 11.28 18.63 1.94
N SER A 402 12.50 19.11 2.19
CA SER A 402 13.42 19.49 1.10
C SER A 402 13.82 18.34 0.16
N HIS A 403 13.59 17.09 0.57
CA HIS A 403 13.92 15.90 -0.22
C HIS A 403 12.70 15.29 -0.91
N GLU A 404 11.57 15.18 -0.21
CA GLU A 404 10.37 14.55 -0.77
C GLU A 404 9.09 15.04 -0.07
N GLU A 405 8.11 15.48 -0.85
CA GLU A 405 6.85 16.04 -0.31
C GLU A 405 5.71 14.99 -0.32
N ASN A 406 5.69 14.15 -1.34
CA ASN A 406 4.55 13.28 -1.67
C ASN A 406 4.51 11.99 -0.85
N ARG A 407 5.58 11.70 -0.10
CA ARG A 407 5.77 10.45 0.67
C ARG A 407 5.91 10.68 2.16
N ILE A 408 5.75 11.93 2.61
CA ILE A 408 5.95 12.33 4.00
C ILE A 408 4.63 12.83 4.57
N TYR A 409 4.14 12.16 5.60
CA TYR A 409 2.96 12.59 6.34
C TYR A 409 3.34 13.28 7.65
N TYR A 410 2.57 14.28 8.04
CA TYR A 410 2.89 15.18 9.14
C TYR A 410 1.84 15.06 10.24
N ARG A 411 2.17 14.35 11.33
CA ARG A 411 1.32 14.29 12.52
C ARG A 411 1.62 15.48 13.43
N LEU A 412 0.93 16.58 13.13
CA LEU A 412 1.02 17.86 13.83
C LEU A 412 -0.27 18.18 14.57
N GLN A 413 -0.18 18.85 15.73
CA GLN A 413 -1.35 19.47 16.34
C GLN A 413 -1.85 20.61 15.45
N GLN A 414 -3.17 20.78 15.38
CA GLN A 414 -3.85 21.72 14.47
C GLN A 414 -3.22 23.13 14.49
N ASP A 415 -3.09 23.75 15.67
CA ASP A 415 -2.54 25.11 15.80
C ASP A 415 -1.11 25.24 15.23
N TYR A 416 -0.27 24.22 15.42
CA TYR A 416 1.09 24.22 14.90
C TYR A 416 1.12 23.93 13.40
N ARG A 417 0.22 23.07 12.93
CA ARG A 417 0.06 22.76 11.50
C ARG A 417 -0.34 24.00 10.73
N ASP A 418 -1.32 24.77 11.20
CA ASP A 418 -1.79 25.98 10.51
C ASP A 418 -0.68 27.03 10.40
N MET A 419 0.11 27.20 11.47
CA MET A 419 1.31 28.04 11.46
C MET A 419 2.37 27.51 10.49
N PHE A 420 2.59 26.20 10.45
CA PHE A 420 3.57 25.58 9.56
C PHE A 420 3.14 25.70 8.08
N LEU A 421 1.87 25.46 7.77
CA LEU A 421 1.27 25.67 6.45
C LEU A 421 1.45 27.11 5.99
N ALA A 422 1.13 28.08 6.86
CA ALA A 422 1.32 29.49 6.55
C ALA A 422 2.79 29.79 6.21
N ASN A 423 3.75 29.25 6.96
CA ASN A 423 5.17 29.46 6.67
C ASN A 423 5.64 28.78 5.38
N VAL A 424 5.17 27.57 5.07
CA VAL A 424 5.58 26.80 3.88
C VAL A 424 5.00 27.39 2.59
N PHE A 425 3.73 27.84 2.62
CA PHE A 425 3.03 28.33 1.43
C PHE A 425 3.13 29.85 1.22
N THR A 426 3.81 30.58 2.11
CA THR A 426 4.07 32.03 1.94
C THR A 426 5.55 32.38 1.74
N SER A 427 6.47 31.43 1.91
CA SER A 427 7.89 31.52 1.54
C SER A 427 8.10 31.08 0.10
#